data_AF-A0A497K356-F1
#
_entry.id   AF-A0A497K356-F1
#
_cell.length_a   1.000
_cell.length_b   1.000
_cell.length_c   1.000
_cell.angle_alpha   90.00
_cell.angle_beta   90.00
_cell.angle_gamma   90.00
#
_symmetry.space_group_name_H-M   'P 1'
#
loop_
_entity.id
_entity.type
_entity.pdbx_description
1 polymer ?
#
loop_
_entity_poly.entity_id
_entity_poly.type
_entity_poly.pdbx_seq_one_letter_code
_entity_poly.pdbx_strand_id
1 'polypeptide(L)'
;MSSYSFFTKYLLFSLLLVMAFHFLLLDASFLIGEGNIERYRLKMLENDILTIYLSPPVENLSARCTPITQNGVYSLSIATRYLDPYVMRKEVSAVWIQPTKPGIYNLTIRFFSNQTWEYLLGVYSRNYDFYSDYYGKRIEVNKFFIKLQDPLSRNMGEWTINIMLIVERMAAPSSIFSSIKLPTPVNFAIFMAVLGLMMYMNSFLIIDTYFKSRREMISRSRWILVALVAFISILIAYQLYGFMIQLSFTGS
;
A
#
# COMPACT_ATOMS: atom_id res chain seq x y z
N MET A 1 -14.36 -45.61 7.14
CA MET A 1 -13.01 -44.97 7.11
C MET A 1 -12.61 -44.72 5.67
N SER A 2 -11.83 -43.68 5.38
CA SER A 2 -11.35 -43.23 4.05
C SER A 2 -12.24 -42.27 3.22
N SER A 3 -12.65 -41.13 3.79
CA SER A 3 -13.07 -39.96 2.98
C SER A 3 -12.30 -38.67 3.38
N TYR A 4 -11.80 -38.61 4.61
CA TYR A 4 -10.96 -37.50 5.13
C TYR A 4 -9.59 -37.32 4.43
N SER A 5 -9.06 -38.35 3.77
CA SER A 5 -7.71 -38.34 3.18
C SER A 5 -7.64 -37.61 1.83
N PHE A 6 -8.73 -37.62 1.05
CA PHE A 6 -8.76 -37.04 -0.28
C PHE A 6 -8.87 -35.51 -0.20
N PHE A 7 -9.87 -35.01 0.54
CA PHE A 7 -10.13 -33.56 0.68
C PHE A 7 -8.93 -32.77 1.23
N THR A 8 -8.22 -33.33 2.21
CA THR A 8 -7.07 -32.66 2.85
C THR A 8 -5.89 -32.50 1.88
N LYS A 9 -5.68 -33.46 0.96
CA LYS A 9 -4.56 -33.43 0.00
C LYS A 9 -4.77 -32.40 -1.12
N TYR A 10 -5.98 -32.29 -1.67
CA TYR A 10 -6.27 -31.30 -2.73
C TYR A 10 -6.30 -29.87 -2.21
N LEU A 11 -6.76 -29.68 -0.97
CA LEU A 11 -6.78 -28.37 -0.33
C LEU A 11 -5.35 -27.88 -0.05
N LEU A 12 -4.47 -28.77 0.43
CA LEU A 12 -3.06 -28.44 0.66
C LEU A 12 -2.28 -28.17 -0.65
N PHE A 13 -2.58 -28.93 -1.70
CA PHE A 13 -2.00 -28.72 -3.04
C PHE A 13 -2.44 -27.38 -3.65
N SER A 14 -3.72 -27.02 -3.52
CA SER A 14 -4.23 -25.73 -3.99
C SER A 14 -3.60 -24.55 -3.22
N LEU A 15 -3.41 -24.70 -1.91
CA LEU A 15 -2.76 -23.69 -1.07
C LEU A 15 -1.28 -23.50 -1.44
N LEU A 16 -0.57 -24.59 -1.73
CA LEU A 16 0.81 -24.57 -2.23
C LEU A 16 0.92 -23.94 -3.62
N LEU A 17 -0.03 -24.22 -4.51
CA LEU A 17 -0.07 -23.64 -5.86
C LEU A 17 -0.29 -22.12 -5.80
N VAL A 18 -1.19 -21.65 -4.94
CA VAL A 18 -1.45 -20.21 -4.73
C VAL A 18 -0.23 -19.51 -4.15
N MET A 19 0.47 -20.14 -3.18
CA MET A 19 1.72 -19.60 -2.65
C MET A 19 2.82 -19.55 -3.72
N ALA A 20 3.00 -20.62 -4.50
CA ALA A 20 4.00 -20.66 -5.57
C ALA A 20 3.74 -19.60 -6.66
N PHE A 21 2.47 -19.36 -7.01
CA PHE A 21 2.09 -18.31 -7.95
C PHE A 21 2.34 -16.90 -7.37
N HIS A 22 2.15 -16.72 -6.06
CA HIS A 22 2.48 -15.48 -5.36
C HIS A 22 3.97 -15.16 -5.38
N PHE A 23 4.84 -16.16 -5.21
CA PHE A 23 6.29 -16.00 -5.29
C PHE A 23 6.79 -15.74 -6.72
N LEU A 24 6.23 -16.43 -7.73
CA LEU A 24 6.61 -16.24 -9.14
C LEU A 24 6.23 -14.84 -9.67
N LEU A 25 5.09 -14.28 -9.22
CA LEU A 25 4.69 -12.91 -9.59
C LEU A 25 5.54 -11.83 -8.90
N LEU A 26 6.11 -12.13 -7.74
CA LEU A 26 7.02 -11.22 -7.03
C LEU A 26 8.35 -11.08 -7.79
N ASP A 27 8.94 -12.20 -8.22
CA ASP A 27 10.24 -12.24 -8.91
C ASP A 27 10.20 -11.66 -10.34
N ALA A 28 9.09 -11.84 -11.07
CA ALA A 28 8.95 -11.33 -12.44
C ALA A 28 8.96 -9.78 -12.53
N SER A 29 8.74 -9.09 -11.40
CA SER A 29 8.73 -7.62 -11.36
C SER A 29 10.12 -6.98 -11.20
N PHE A 30 11.15 -7.76 -10.85
CA PHE A 30 12.47 -7.25 -10.51
C PHE A 30 13.52 -7.30 -11.63
N LEU A 31 13.29 -8.05 -12.71
CA LEU A 31 14.30 -8.32 -13.73
C LEU A 31 14.01 -7.63 -15.08
N ILE A 32 14.00 -6.30 -15.12
CA ILE A 32 14.17 -5.58 -16.39
C ILE A 32 14.99 -4.32 -16.14
N GLY A 33 16.21 -4.27 -16.70
CA GLY A 33 16.99 -3.05 -16.84
C GLY A 33 18.47 -3.25 -16.55
N GLU A 34 19.28 -3.34 -17.60
CA GLU A 34 20.71 -3.07 -17.53
C GLU A 34 20.93 -1.60 -17.11
N GLY A 35 21.66 -1.40 -16.00
CA GLY A 35 21.94 -0.10 -15.38
C GLY A 35 21.52 -0.06 -13.91
N ASN A 36 22.15 0.80 -13.11
CA ASN A 36 21.74 0.99 -11.70
C ASN A 36 20.40 1.75 -11.66
N ILE A 37 19.30 1.01 -11.67
CA ILE A 37 17.95 1.56 -11.72
C ILE A 37 17.22 1.25 -10.41
N GLU A 38 16.83 2.30 -9.69
CA GLU A 38 15.93 2.16 -8.55
C GLU A 38 14.51 2.53 -8.94
N ARG A 39 13.53 1.75 -8.47
CA ARG A 39 12.11 1.94 -8.77
C ARG A 39 11.32 2.09 -7.49
N TYR A 40 10.56 3.19 -7.41
CA TYR A 40 9.68 3.47 -6.29
C TYR A 40 8.25 3.70 -6.76
N ARG A 41 7.32 3.28 -5.92
CA ARG A 41 5.91 3.64 -6.04
C ARG A 41 5.53 4.43 -4.79
N LEU A 42 5.26 5.71 -4.97
CA LEU A 42 4.99 6.63 -3.88
C LEU A 42 3.59 7.21 -3.99
N LYS A 43 3.04 7.59 -2.85
CA LYS A 43 1.72 8.20 -2.73
C LYS A 43 1.84 9.51 -1.97
N MET A 44 1.22 10.55 -2.51
CA MET A 44 1.24 11.89 -1.90
C MET A 44 -0.07 12.63 -2.17
N LEU A 45 -0.28 13.74 -1.48
CA LEU A 45 -1.38 14.65 -1.76
C LEU A 45 -1.02 15.64 -2.87
N GLU A 46 -2.03 16.13 -3.56
CA GLU A 46 -1.90 17.28 -4.46
C GLU A 46 -1.38 18.52 -3.70
N ASN A 47 -0.63 19.36 -4.40
CA ASN A 47 0.01 20.59 -3.90
C ASN A 47 1.13 20.41 -2.85
N ASP A 48 1.34 19.19 -2.33
CA ASP A 48 2.52 18.89 -1.54
C ASP A 48 3.76 18.79 -2.44
N ILE A 49 4.95 18.91 -1.85
CA ILE A 49 6.22 18.96 -2.59
C ILE A 49 7.02 17.71 -2.29
N LEU A 50 7.10 16.78 -3.24
CA LEU A 50 8.05 15.68 -3.17
C LEU A 50 9.45 16.23 -3.40
N THR A 51 10.35 15.86 -2.50
CA THR A 51 11.72 16.37 -2.45
C THR A 51 12.71 15.21 -2.36
N ILE A 52 13.74 15.28 -3.17
CA ILE A 52 14.81 14.29 -3.24
C ILE A 52 16.12 15.04 -3.10
N TYR A 53 16.84 14.78 -2.01
CA TYR A 53 18.17 15.33 -1.77
C TYR A 53 19.22 14.25 -2.02
N LEU A 54 20.15 14.50 -2.93
CA LEU A 54 21.27 13.64 -3.30
C LEU A 54 22.54 14.21 -2.65
N SER A 55 23.20 13.41 -1.83
CA SER A 55 24.44 13.79 -1.16
C SER A 55 25.52 12.74 -1.41
N PRO A 56 26.75 13.13 -1.73
CA PRO A 56 27.20 14.48 -2.08
C PRO A 56 26.59 14.98 -3.41
N PRO A 57 26.79 16.25 -3.81
CA PRO A 57 26.27 16.78 -5.06
C PRO A 57 26.70 15.93 -6.27
N VAL A 58 25.75 15.63 -7.15
CA VAL A 58 25.93 14.75 -8.30
C VAL A 58 26.11 15.53 -9.60
N GLU A 59 26.68 14.88 -10.59
CA GLU A 59 26.93 15.43 -11.93
C GLU A 59 25.84 15.02 -12.92
N ASN A 60 25.67 15.80 -13.99
CA ASN A 60 24.71 15.52 -15.07
C ASN A 60 23.27 15.23 -14.60
N LEU A 61 22.85 15.89 -13.50
CA LEU A 61 21.51 15.73 -12.96
C LEU A 61 20.46 16.21 -13.96
N SER A 62 19.58 15.29 -14.34
CA SER A 62 18.40 15.56 -15.13
C SER A 62 17.20 14.93 -14.46
N ALA A 63 16.07 15.64 -14.46
CA ALA A 63 14.80 15.10 -13.99
C ALA A 63 13.75 15.36 -15.05
N ARG A 64 12.92 14.36 -15.31
CA ARG A 64 11.80 14.43 -16.24
C ARG A 64 10.58 13.88 -15.54
N CYS A 65 9.51 14.65 -15.54
CA CYS A 65 8.21 14.18 -15.10
C CYS A 65 7.26 14.07 -16.30
N THR A 66 6.57 12.95 -16.42
CA THR A 66 5.53 12.75 -17.44
C THR A 66 4.25 12.32 -16.76
N PRO A 67 3.16 13.10 -16.86
CA PRO A 67 1.87 12.65 -16.38
C PRO A 67 1.39 11.51 -17.27
N ILE A 68 0.94 10.42 -16.66
CA ILE A 68 0.38 9.27 -17.40
C ILE A 68 -1.04 9.60 -17.88
N THR A 69 -1.73 10.50 -17.16
CA THR A 69 -3.04 11.04 -17.54
C THR A 69 -2.88 12.35 -18.31
N GLN A 70 -3.68 12.56 -19.36
CA GLN A 70 -3.51 13.65 -20.35
C GLN A 70 -3.60 15.09 -19.78
N ASN A 71 -4.03 15.27 -18.53
CA ASN A 71 -4.27 16.58 -17.91
C ASN A 71 -3.43 16.87 -16.66
N GLY A 72 -2.35 16.11 -16.42
CA GLY A 72 -1.49 16.34 -15.26
C GLY A 72 -0.75 17.68 -15.33
N VAL A 73 -0.81 18.46 -14.26
CA VAL A 73 -0.12 19.74 -14.12
C VAL A 73 0.83 19.64 -12.93
N TYR A 74 2.09 20.02 -13.13
CA TYR A 74 3.12 19.92 -12.11
C TYR A 74 4.16 21.03 -12.29
N SER A 75 4.83 21.40 -11.21
CA SER A 75 6.06 22.19 -11.22
C SER A 75 7.23 21.27 -10.89
N LEU A 76 8.30 21.33 -11.69
CA LEU A 76 9.54 20.58 -11.47
C LEU A 76 10.69 21.57 -11.35
N SER A 77 11.48 21.44 -10.30
CA SER A 77 12.66 22.27 -10.06
C SER A 77 13.85 21.39 -9.70
N ILE A 78 15.03 21.77 -10.20
CA ILE A 78 16.28 21.04 -10.00
C ILE A 78 17.33 22.05 -9.54
N ALA A 79 18.11 21.68 -8.54
CA ALA A 79 19.30 22.40 -8.12
C ALA A 79 20.46 21.43 -7.98
N THR A 80 21.58 21.70 -8.64
CA THR A 80 22.76 20.82 -8.59
C THR A 80 23.64 21.08 -7.37
N ARG A 81 23.64 22.32 -6.88
CA ARG A 81 24.42 22.80 -5.73
C ARG A 81 23.55 23.62 -4.79
N TYR A 82 22.69 22.91 -4.06
CA TYR A 82 21.79 23.50 -3.07
C TYR A 82 22.36 23.31 -1.68
N LEU A 83 22.59 24.40 -0.95
CA LEU A 83 22.89 24.35 0.46
C LEU A 83 21.59 24.14 1.23
N ASP A 84 21.30 22.91 1.63
CA ASP A 84 20.09 22.61 2.40
C ASP A 84 20.28 23.05 3.86
N PRO A 85 19.52 24.04 4.36
CA PRO A 85 19.76 24.59 5.69
C PRO A 85 19.04 23.84 6.81
N TYR A 86 18.13 22.90 6.49
CA TYR A 86 17.20 22.34 7.47
C TYR A 86 17.33 20.84 7.71
N VAL A 87 17.41 20.04 6.65
CA VAL A 87 17.27 18.59 6.72
C VAL A 87 18.63 17.90 6.71
N MET A 88 19.41 18.10 5.64
CA MET A 88 20.74 17.56 5.43
C MET A 88 21.84 18.47 5.99
N ARG A 89 21.61 19.79 6.10
CA ARG A 89 22.57 20.79 6.63
C ARG A 89 23.93 20.80 5.89
N LYS A 90 23.92 20.41 4.63
CA LYS A 90 25.09 20.30 3.75
C LYS A 90 24.71 20.63 2.30
N GLU A 91 25.71 20.81 1.46
CA GLU A 91 25.50 20.99 0.03
C GLU A 91 25.08 19.67 -0.61
N VAL A 92 23.97 19.72 -1.36
CA VAL A 92 23.32 18.57 -1.99
C VAL A 92 22.85 18.95 -3.39
N SER A 93 22.60 17.95 -4.23
CA SER A 93 21.73 18.17 -5.39
C SER A 93 20.30 17.86 -5.00
N ALA A 94 19.36 18.71 -5.39
CA ALA A 94 17.97 18.62 -4.99
C ALA A 94 17.05 18.56 -6.22
N VAL A 95 16.03 17.71 -6.14
CA VAL A 95 14.92 17.66 -7.10
C VAL A 95 13.63 17.86 -6.32
N TRP A 96 12.85 18.86 -6.73
CA TRP A 96 11.53 19.14 -6.17
C TRP A 96 10.47 19.00 -7.24
N ILE A 97 9.40 18.29 -6.92
CA ILE A 97 8.21 18.22 -7.76
C ILE A 97 6.97 18.54 -6.94
N GLN A 98 6.13 19.40 -7.50
CA GLN A 98 4.84 19.78 -6.92
C GLN A 98 3.74 19.55 -7.95
N PRO A 99 3.05 18.40 -7.90
CA PRO A 99 1.86 18.16 -8.72
C PRO A 99 0.68 18.99 -8.21
N THR A 100 0.02 19.74 -9.08
CA THR A 100 -1.14 20.58 -8.72
C THR A 100 -2.48 19.93 -9.01
N LYS A 101 -2.47 18.79 -9.72
CA LYS A 101 -3.66 17.99 -10.02
C LYS A 101 -3.47 16.53 -9.59
N PRO A 102 -4.55 15.86 -9.16
CA PRO A 102 -4.51 14.45 -8.82
C PRO A 102 -4.29 13.61 -10.09
N GLY A 103 -3.63 12.47 -9.94
CA GLY A 103 -3.28 11.60 -11.05
C GLY A 103 -1.99 10.83 -10.82
N ILE A 104 -1.55 10.09 -11.84
CA ILE A 104 -0.31 9.32 -11.81
C ILE A 104 0.75 10.04 -12.64
N TYR A 105 1.91 10.26 -12.05
CA TYR A 105 3.06 10.92 -12.66
C TYR A 105 4.25 9.97 -12.63
N ASN A 106 4.98 9.89 -13.72
CA ASN A 106 6.24 9.15 -13.79
C ASN A 106 7.40 10.16 -13.74
N LEU A 107 8.13 10.14 -12.64
CA LEU A 107 9.32 10.96 -12.43
C LEU A 107 10.56 10.10 -12.65
N THR A 108 11.35 10.44 -13.65
CA THR A 108 12.65 9.83 -13.94
C THR A 108 13.74 10.83 -13.64
N ILE A 109 14.67 10.46 -12.76
CA ILE A 109 15.84 11.25 -12.41
C ILE A 109 17.07 10.47 -12.85
N ARG A 110 17.95 11.10 -13.62
CA ARG A 110 19.22 10.53 -14.07
C ARG A 110 20.36 11.41 -13.65
N PHE A 111 21.44 10.80 -13.18
CA PHE A 111 22.64 11.51 -12.79
C PHE A 111 23.84 10.56 -12.82
N PHE A 112 25.01 11.15 -12.70
CA PHE A 112 26.27 10.46 -12.50
C PHE A 112 26.86 10.83 -11.15
N SER A 113 27.33 9.84 -10.39
CA SER A 113 28.10 10.06 -9.18
C SER A 113 29.49 9.48 -9.32
N ASN A 114 30.51 10.31 -9.10
CA ASN A 114 31.91 9.91 -9.11
C ASN A 114 32.36 9.26 -7.77
N GLN A 115 31.51 9.29 -6.75
CA GLN A 115 31.78 8.77 -5.41
C GLN A 115 30.54 8.04 -4.87
N THR A 116 30.69 7.40 -3.71
CA THR A 116 29.55 6.84 -2.98
C THR A 116 28.59 7.96 -2.60
N TRP A 117 27.29 7.69 -2.76
CA TRP A 117 26.26 8.69 -2.57
C TRP A 117 25.08 8.09 -1.82
N GLU A 118 24.34 8.95 -1.15
CA GLU A 118 23.10 8.64 -0.48
C GLU A 118 22.04 9.62 -0.95
N TYR A 119 20.78 9.27 -0.74
CA TYR A 119 19.72 10.25 -0.94
C TYR A 119 18.64 10.12 0.08
N LEU A 120 18.03 11.27 0.35
CA LEU A 120 16.90 11.42 1.23
C LEU A 120 15.67 11.71 0.40
N LEU A 121 14.66 10.86 0.56
CA LEU A 121 13.37 10.96 -0.10
C LEU A 121 12.31 11.36 0.92
N GLY A 122 11.62 12.46 0.67
CA GLY A 122 10.55 12.91 1.56
C GLY A 122 9.62 13.91 0.91
N VAL A 123 8.58 14.30 1.66
CA VAL A 123 7.55 15.21 1.18
C VAL A 123 7.41 16.36 2.15
N TYR A 124 7.39 17.59 1.64
CA TYR A 124 6.94 18.73 2.42
C TYR A 124 5.41 18.78 2.39
N SER A 125 4.81 18.59 3.56
CA SER A 125 3.35 18.60 3.73
C SER A 125 2.96 19.21 5.08
N ARG A 126 1.72 19.66 5.17
CA ARG A 126 1.07 20.03 6.43
C ARG A 126 0.13 18.93 6.94
N ASN A 127 -0.19 17.94 6.13
CA ASN A 127 -1.15 16.88 6.45
C ASN A 127 -0.42 15.59 6.86
N TYR A 128 0.11 15.58 8.07
CA TYR A 128 0.88 14.44 8.59
C TYR A 128 0.06 13.15 8.70
N ASP A 129 -1.23 13.26 9.02
CA ASP A 129 -2.11 12.13 9.25
C ASP A 129 -2.19 11.23 8.01
N PHE A 130 -2.35 11.82 6.82
CA PHE A 130 -2.36 11.10 5.55
C PHE A 130 -1.12 10.22 5.36
N TYR A 131 0.08 10.79 5.61
CA TYR A 131 1.33 10.06 5.44
C TYR A 131 1.51 9.02 6.53
N SER A 132 1.10 9.30 7.76
CA SER A 132 1.20 8.36 8.88
C SER A 132 0.28 7.15 8.70
N ASP A 133 -0.89 7.36 8.09
CA ASP A 133 -1.86 6.29 7.79
C ASP A 133 -1.37 5.40 6.66
N TYR A 134 -0.73 5.98 5.63
CA TYR A 134 -0.27 5.23 4.47
C TYR A 134 1.10 4.56 4.65
N TYR A 135 2.09 5.31 5.17
CA TYR A 135 3.46 4.83 5.37
C TYR A 135 3.72 4.26 6.78
N GLY A 136 2.74 4.39 7.68
CA GLY A 136 2.80 3.90 9.04
C GLY A 136 3.34 4.93 10.03
N LYS A 137 3.08 4.68 11.33
CA LYS A 137 3.43 5.60 12.45
C LYS A 137 4.92 5.79 12.70
N ARG A 138 5.81 5.15 11.93
CA ARG A 138 7.27 5.24 12.08
C ARG A 138 7.91 6.27 11.14
N ILE A 139 7.13 7.04 10.39
CA ILE A 139 7.66 8.13 9.57
C ILE A 139 8.33 9.18 10.45
N GLU A 140 9.57 9.54 10.11
CA GLU A 140 10.28 10.62 10.78
C GLU A 140 9.81 11.96 10.22
N VAL A 141 9.40 12.87 11.11
CA VAL A 141 8.93 14.20 10.74
C VAL A 141 9.91 15.23 11.27
N ASN A 142 10.51 16.00 10.37
CA ASN A 142 11.36 17.15 10.70
C ASN A 142 10.66 18.44 10.25
N LYS A 143 10.00 19.12 11.19
CA LYS A 143 9.11 20.27 10.91
C LYS A 143 8.03 19.86 9.89
N PHE A 144 8.07 20.40 8.68
CA PHE A 144 7.13 20.10 7.59
C PHE A 144 7.63 19.01 6.64
N PHE A 145 8.88 18.54 6.82
CA PHE A 145 9.46 17.50 5.99
C PHE A 145 9.14 16.13 6.58
N ILE A 146 8.39 15.33 5.84
CA ILE A 146 8.07 13.95 6.18
C ILE A 146 9.04 13.06 5.42
N LYS A 147 9.93 12.40 6.15
CA LYS A 147 10.90 11.46 5.59
C LYS A 147 10.21 10.13 5.28
N LEU A 148 10.22 9.74 4.01
CA LEU A 148 9.59 8.51 3.55
C LEU A 148 10.55 7.32 3.54
N GLN A 149 11.85 7.60 3.43
CA GLN A 149 12.88 6.56 3.39
C GLN A 149 14.15 7.03 4.07
N ASP A 150 14.83 6.08 4.71
CA ASP A 150 16.17 6.29 5.24
C ASP A 150 17.22 6.42 4.12
N PRO A 151 18.20 7.32 4.29
CA PRO A 151 19.31 7.42 3.36
C PRO A 151 20.15 6.15 3.43
N LEU A 152 20.16 5.39 2.33
CA LEU A 152 21.07 4.27 2.13
C LEU A 152 22.23 4.71 1.24
N SER A 153 23.44 4.22 1.52
CA SER A 153 24.60 4.49 0.67
C SER A 153 24.59 3.59 -0.57
N ARG A 154 24.90 4.18 -1.72
CA ARG A 154 24.95 3.56 -3.05
C ARG A 154 26.35 3.74 -3.64
N ASN A 155 26.67 2.84 -4.57
CA ASN A 155 27.94 2.85 -5.27
C ASN A 155 28.00 3.97 -6.32
N MET A 156 29.22 4.34 -6.72
CA MET A 156 29.47 5.27 -7.82
C MET A 156 28.96 4.73 -9.17
N GLY A 157 28.76 5.62 -10.14
CA GLY A 157 28.36 5.29 -11.51
C GLY A 157 27.17 6.11 -12.02
N GLU A 158 26.61 5.67 -13.14
CA GLU A 158 25.36 6.22 -13.68
C GLU A 158 24.16 5.59 -12.97
N TRP A 159 23.24 6.44 -12.53
CA TRP A 159 22.05 6.03 -11.79
C TRP A 159 20.81 6.61 -12.41
N THR A 160 19.75 5.80 -12.40
CA THR A 160 18.40 6.23 -12.76
C THR A 160 17.45 5.91 -11.62
N ILE A 161 16.80 6.93 -11.06
CA ILE A 161 15.73 6.78 -10.08
C ILE A 161 14.40 6.99 -10.82
N ASN A 162 13.55 5.97 -10.82
CA ASN A 162 12.20 6.02 -11.39
C ASN A 162 11.17 5.99 -10.27
N ILE A 163 10.35 7.02 -10.19
CA ILE A 163 9.31 7.18 -9.16
C ILE A 163 7.97 7.27 -9.87
N MET A 164 7.14 6.24 -9.67
CA MET A 164 5.73 6.29 -9.97
C MET A 164 5.00 6.98 -8.82
N LEU A 165 4.60 8.23 -9.06
CA LEU A 165 3.99 9.10 -8.08
C LEU A 165 2.47 9.11 -8.25
N ILE A 166 1.76 8.60 -7.25
CA ILE A 166 0.30 8.59 -7.18
C ILE A 166 -0.14 9.79 -6.34
N VAL A 167 -0.75 10.77 -6.99
CA VAL A 167 -1.20 12.02 -6.37
C VAL A 167 -2.69 11.93 -6.11
N GLU A 168 -3.07 11.99 -4.84
CA GLU A 168 -4.48 12.02 -4.43
C GLU A 168 -4.95 13.44 -4.19
N ARG A 169 -6.25 13.67 -4.43
CA ARG A 169 -6.89 14.92 -4.09
C ARG A 169 -6.89 15.10 -2.58
N MET A 170 -6.68 16.32 -2.11
CA MET A 170 -6.84 16.63 -0.70
C MET A 170 -8.33 16.47 -0.34
N ALA A 171 -8.67 15.34 0.28
CA ALA A 171 -10.04 15.13 0.72
C ALA A 171 -10.36 16.14 1.84
N ALA A 172 -11.51 16.81 1.74
CA ALA A 172 -12.05 17.63 2.81
C ALA A 172 -12.09 16.83 4.14
N PRO A 173 -11.97 17.47 5.32
CA PRO A 173 -11.95 16.79 6.61
C PRO A 173 -13.13 15.84 6.69
N SER A 174 -12.79 14.57 6.77
CA SER A 174 -13.71 13.53 6.35
C SER A 174 -14.60 13.14 7.53
N SER A 175 -15.92 13.30 7.37
CA SER A 175 -16.93 12.83 8.32
C SER A 175 -16.73 11.34 8.60
N ILE A 176 -17.07 10.88 9.80
CA ILE A 176 -16.92 9.50 10.33
C ILE A 176 -17.31 8.35 9.37
N PHE A 177 -18.06 8.62 8.29
CA PHE A 177 -18.46 7.68 7.24
C PHE A 177 -17.50 7.57 6.03
N SER A 178 -16.44 8.39 5.95
CA SER A 178 -15.50 8.42 4.81
C SER A 178 -14.43 7.32 4.84
N SER A 179 -14.14 6.77 6.01
CA SER A 179 -13.15 5.70 6.21
C SER A 179 -13.67 4.33 5.74
N ILE A 180 -14.99 4.24 5.49
CA ILE A 180 -15.63 3.06 4.95
C ILE A 180 -15.46 3.11 3.43
N LYS A 181 -14.36 2.52 2.94
CA LYS A 181 -14.19 2.24 1.53
C LYS A 181 -15.20 1.16 1.13
N LEU A 182 -16.22 1.58 0.38
CA LEU A 182 -17.21 0.67 -0.19
C LEU A 182 -16.59 -0.04 -1.39
N PRO A 183 -16.69 -1.38 -1.49
CA PRO A 183 -16.33 -2.12 -2.70
C PRO A 183 -17.14 -1.62 -3.90
N THR A 184 -16.74 -2.02 -5.12
CA THR A 184 -17.59 -1.82 -6.31
C THR A 184 -19.00 -2.38 -6.06
N PRO A 185 -20.07 -1.82 -6.67
CA PRO A 185 -21.44 -2.25 -6.39
C PRO A 185 -21.66 -3.76 -6.51
N VAL A 186 -20.98 -4.39 -7.48
CA VAL A 186 -21.01 -5.85 -7.67
C VAL A 186 -20.31 -6.59 -6.53
N ASN A 187 -19.11 -6.16 -6.14
CA ASN A 187 -18.37 -6.77 -5.02
C ASN A 187 -19.12 -6.59 -3.70
N PHE A 188 -19.78 -5.44 -3.51
CA PHE A 188 -20.60 -5.17 -2.34
C PHE A 188 -21.84 -6.07 -2.29
N ALA A 189 -22.52 -6.30 -3.43
CA ALA A 189 -23.64 -7.22 -3.50
C ALA A 189 -23.22 -8.67 -3.15
N ILE A 190 -22.08 -9.12 -3.67
CA ILE A 190 -21.52 -10.44 -3.35
C ILE A 190 -21.17 -10.52 -1.86
N PHE A 191 -20.55 -9.48 -1.29
CA PHE A 191 -20.22 -9.41 0.12
C PHE A 191 -21.48 -9.51 1.02
N MET A 192 -22.52 -8.75 0.69
CA MET A 192 -23.80 -8.79 1.43
C MET A 192 -24.50 -10.14 1.32
N ALA A 193 -24.44 -10.81 0.17
CA ALA A 193 -24.99 -12.14 -0.01
C ALA A 193 -24.27 -13.17 0.88
N VAL A 194 -22.94 -13.13 0.92
CA VAL A 194 -22.14 -14.03 1.78
C VAL A 194 -22.39 -13.74 3.27
N LEU A 195 -22.44 -12.47 3.67
CA LEU A 195 -22.79 -12.09 5.05
C LEU A 195 -24.18 -12.59 5.44
N GLY A 196 -25.17 -12.43 4.55
CA GLY A 196 -26.53 -12.92 4.79
C GLY A 196 -26.58 -14.43 5.00
N LEU A 197 -25.86 -15.19 4.16
CA LEU A 197 -25.76 -16.65 4.30
C LEU A 197 -25.09 -17.06 5.61
N MET A 198 -24.01 -16.37 6.01
CA MET A 198 -23.31 -16.63 7.27
C MET A 198 -24.19 -16.31 8.48
N MET A 199 -24.91 -15.19 8.44
CA MET A 199 -25.84 -14.80 9.50
C MET A 199 -26.98 -15.81 9.63
N TYR A 200 -27.50 -16.30 8.50
CA TYR A 200 -28.52 -17.36 8.49
C TYR A 200 -28.01 -18.65 9.14
N MET A 201 -26.84 -19.14 8.74
CA MET A 201 -26.24 -20.37 9.29
C MET A 201 -25.96 -20.25 10.79
N ASN A 202 -25.41 -19.11 11.24
CA ASN A 202 -25.17 -18.87 12.66
C ASN A 202 -26.47 -18.78 13.46
N SER A 203 -27.49 -18.11 12.93
CA SER A 203 -28.80 -18.01 13.57
C SER A 203 -29.46 -19.38 13.70
N PHE A 204 -29.39 -20.20 12.66
CA PHE A 204 -29.89 -21.58 12.68
C PHE A 204 -29.18 -22.41 13.77
N LEU A 205 -27.85 -22.33 13.86
CA LEU A 205 -27.09 -23.06 14.88
C LEU A 205 -27.42 -22.61 16.31
N ILE A 206 -27.61 -21.30 16.53
CA ILE A 206 -28.01 -20.76 17.83
C ILE A 206 -29.40 -21.26 18.21
N ILE A 207 -30.37 -21.20 17.29
CA ILE A 207 -31.76 -21.62 17.52
C ILE A 207 -31.83 -23.13 17.77
N ASP A 208 -31.17 -23.95 16.94
CA ASP A 208 -31.11 -25.41 17.10
C ASP A 208 -30.47 -25.80 18.44
N THR A 209 -29.35 -25.16 18.79
CA THR A 209 -28.67 -25.39 20.07
C THR A 209 -29.53 -24.97 21.25
N TYR A 210 -30.25 -23.85 21.15
CA TYR A 210 -31.16 -23.34 22.18
C TYR A 210 -32.31 -24.31 22.45
N PHE A 211 -33.02 -24.74 21.40
CA PHE A 211 -34.16 -25.65 21.54
C PHE A 211 -33.74 -27.04 22.03
N LYS A 212 -32.64 -27.59 21.50
CA LYS A 212 -32.12 -28.87 22.00
C LYS A 212 -31.63 -28.73 23.45
N SER A 213 -31.09 -27.57 23.85
CA SER A 213 -30.61 -27.34 25.22
C SER A 213 -31.73 -27.34 26.25
N ARG A 214 -32.92 -26.87 25.85
CA ARG A 214 -34.14 -26.94 26.65
C ARG A 214 -34.73 -28.35 26.74
N ARG A 215 -34.55 -29.17 25.70
CA ARG A 215 -35.19 -30.50 25.59
C ARG A 215 -34.33 -31.64 26.17
N GLU A 216 -33.00 -31.52 26.12
CA GLU A 216 -32.09 -32.65 26.39
C GLU A 216 -31.04 -32.41 27.51
N MET A 217 -31.13 -31.36 28.34
CA MET A 217 -30.07 -31.00 29.32
C MET A 217 -28.67 -31.05 28.69
N ILE A 218 -28.44 -30.16 27.73
CA ILE A 218 -27.23 -30.21 26.89
C ILE A 218 -25.94 -29.88 27.66
N SER A 219 -24.89 -30.62 27.29
CA SER A 219 -23.48 -30.36 27.64
C SER A 219 -23.02 -28.96 27.21
N ARG A 220 -22.35 -28.24 28.12
CA ARG A 220 -21.68 -26.93 27.88
C ARG A 220 -20.79 -26.91 26.63
N SER A 221 -20.34 -28.08 26.16
CA SER A 221 -19.54 -28.25 24.94
C SER A 221 -20.20 -27.71 23.66
N ARG A 222 -21.53 -27.85 23.49
CA ARG A 222 -22.20 -27.35 22.27
C ARG A 222 -22.24 -25.82 22.20
N TRP A 223 -22.39 -25.14 23.34
CA TRP A 223 -22.32 -23.67 23.40
C TRP A 223 -20.92 -23.13 23.09
N ILE A 224 -19.87 -23.84 23.52
CA ILE A 224 -18.48 -23.52 23.13
C ILE A 224 -18.29 -23.66 21.62
N LEU A 225 -18.86 -24.70 21.02
CA LEU A 225 -18.78 -24.91 19.57
C LEU A 225 -19.54 -23.81 18.79
N VAL A 226 -20.70 -23.38 19.26
CA VAL A 226 -21.44 -22.24 18.66
C VAL A 226 -20.61 -20.95 18.76
N ALA A 227 -20.00 -20.67 19.92
CA ALA A 227 -19.14 -19.49 20.09
C ALA A 227 -17.92 -19.52 19.16
N LEU A 228 -17.29 -20.70 19.00
CA LEU A 228 -16.17 -20.90 18.08
C LEU A 228 -16.58 -20.65 16.62
N VAL A 229 -17.73 -21.18 16.20
CA VAL A 229 -18.24 -21.01 14.83
C VAL A 229 -18.60 -19.55 14.54
N ALA A 230 -19.18 -18.84 15.52
CA ALA A 230 -19.44 -17.41 15.40
C ALA A 230 -18.14 -16.60 15.28
N PHE A 231 -17.11 -16.94 16.05
CA PHE A 231 -15.80 -16.29 15.98
C PHE A 231 -15.11 -16.51 14.63
N ILE A 232 -15.11 -17.75 14.13
CA ILE A 232 -14.59 -18.08 12.78
C ILE A 232 -15.36 -17.32 11.70
N SER A 233 -16.68 -17.18 11.85
CA SER A 233 -17.50 -16.39 10.93
C SER A 233 -17.09 -14.92 10.89
N ILE A 234 -16.78 -14.31 12.04
CA ILE A 234 -16.30 -12.93 12.09
C ILE A 234 -14.94 -12.80 11.38
N LEU A 235 -14.02 -13.75 11.58
CA LEU A 235 -12.73 -13.76 10.90
C LEU A 235 -12.86 -13.89 9.38
N ILE A 236 -13.74 -14.76 8.90
CA ILE A 236 -14.02 -14.93 7.47
C ILE A 236 -14.63 -13.64 6.88
N ALA A 237 -15.58 -13.02 7.58
CA ALA A 237 -16.17 -11.76 7.15
C ALA A 237 -15.12 -10.63 7.05
N TYR A 238 -14.20 -10.55 8.01
CA TYR A 238 -13.09 -9.59 7.99
C TYR A 238 -12.14 -9.83 6.81
N GLN A 239 -11.77 -11.09 6.54
CA GLN A 239 -10.93 -11.44 5.40
C GLN A 239 -11.62 -11.14 4.05
N LEU A 240 -12.91 -11.46 3.92
CA LEU A 240 -13.70 -11.14 2.74
C LEU A 240 -13.77 -9.64 2.48
N TYR A 241 -13.95 -8.83 3.53
CA TYR A 241 -13.94 -7.37 3.41
C TYR A 241 -12.60 -6.85 2.84
N GLY A 242 -11.48 -7.32 3.38
CA GLY A 242 -10.14 -6.97 2.88
C GLY A 242 -9.93 -7.37 1.42
N PHE A 243 -10.37 -8.57 1.03
CA PHE A 243 -10.26 -9.07 -0.34
C PHE A 243 -11.12 -8.28 -1.33
N MET A 244 -12.37 -7.96 -0.97
CA MET A 244 -13.29 -7.19 -1.82
C MET A 244 -12.78 -5.76 -2.08
N ILE A 245 -12.12 -5.17 -1.09
CA ILE A 245 -11.44 -3.87 -1.24
C ILE A 245 -10.26 -4.02 -2.20
N GLN A 246 -9.41 -5.03 -2.06
CA GLN A 246 -8.28 -5.24 -2.98
C GLN A 246 -8.71 -5.44 -4.43
N LEU A 247 -9.75 -6.25 -4.67
CA LEU A 247 -10.35 -6.47 -6.00
C LEU A 247 -10.90 -5.18 -6.64
N SER A 248 -11.41 -4.26 -5.84
CA SER A 248 -11.91 -2.97 -6.35
C SER A 248 -10.80 -2.07 -6.90
N PHE A 249 -9.55 -2.27 -6.46
CA PHE A 249 -8.38 -1.51 -6.94
C PHE A 249 -7.69 -2.13 -8.16
N THR A 250 -7.95 -3.39 -8.48
CA THR A 250 -7.33 -4.09 -9.63
C THR A 250 -8.16 -4.02 -10.90
N GLY A 251 -9.40 -3.52 -10.82
CA GLY A 251 -10.35 -3.45 -11.95
C GLY A 251 -10.55 -2.05 -12.56
N SER A 252 -9.70 -1.09 -12.23
CA SER A 252 -9.71 0.29 -12.78
C SER A 252 -8.50 0.57 -13.64
#